data_AF-A0A847F6Z4-F1
#
_entry.id   AF-A0A847F6Z4-F1
#
_cell.length_a   1.000
_cell.length_b   1.000
_cell.length_c   1.000
_cell.angle_alpha   90.00
_cell.angle_beta   90.00
_cell.angle_gamma   90.00
#
_symmetry.space_group_name_H-M   'P 1'
#
loop_
_entity.id
_entity.type
_entity.pdbx_description
1 polymer ?
#
loop_
_entity_poly.entity_id
_entity_poly.type
_entity_poly.pdbx_seq_one_letter_code
_entity_poly.pdbx_strand_id
1 'polypeptide(L)'
;MPSLFLALLLTSPLPTSYALEIDPSIVASAAVHTAGAHLSAEGAVAMAKGAELSSEDVARLLDKRRKIGKAHQWLGISTWIAMTAASVFGTIQYRNLYGFFSPLEATPCVEGRAIFGQDACIGRPVSHTTTVALGGALYFTTFGLSFAMPDPIGLDEGDSKSARRLRQHKRLRWAHLGGMAAQILLGILSANGDAFGLSRSENYRALQGIATAHLLVGYATYATLTWSGAIMLK
;
A
#
# COMPACT_ATOMS: atom_id res chain seq x y z
N MET A 1 4.40 24.15 7.63
CA MET A 1 4.51 23.01 8.56
C MET A 1 3.29 22.11 8.38
N PRO A 2 3.40 20.93 7.75
CA PRO A 2 2.34 19.93 7.84
C PRO A 2 2.97 18.61 8.29
N SER A 3 3.07 18.44 9.61
CA SER A 3 3.47 17.18 10.24
C SER A 3 2.98 17.26 11.66
N LEU A 4 1.88 16.56 11.95
CA LEU A 4 1.55 16.02 13.29
C LEU A 4 0.19 15.33 13.29
N PHE A 5 -0.78 15.74 12.46
CA PHE A 5 -2.12 15.15 12.49
C PHE A 5 -2.24 13.75 11.87
N LEU A 6 -1.46 13.45 10.82
CA LEU A 6 -1.54 12.12 10.16
C LEU A 6 -0.85 11.00 10.96
N ALA A 7 0.06 11.36 11.86
CA ALA A 7 0.76 10.40 12.73
C ALA A 7 -0.08 10.00 13.98
N LEU A 8 -1.05 10.83 14.38
CA LEU A 8 -1.90 10.58 15.55
C LEU A 8 -3.00 9.54 15.29
N LEU A 9 -3.37 9.30 14.02
CA LEU A 9 -4.45 8.36 13.66
C LEU A 9 -3.98 6.89 13.59
N LEU A 10 -2.67 6.64 13.60
CA LEU A 10 -2.10 5.29 13.43
C LEU A 10 -1.44 4.74 14.70
N THR A 11 -1.45 5.49 15.81
CA THR A 11 -0.70 5.16 17.04
C THR A 11 -1.55 5.08 18.31
N SER A 12 -2.86 5.33 18.26
CA SER A 12 -3.73 5.17 19.42
C SER A 12 -4.16 3.69 19.59
N PRO A 13 -3.89 3.06 20.75
CA PRO A 13 -4.56 1.83 21.11
C PRO A 13 -5.98 2.19 21.51
N LEU A 14 -6.92 2.16 20.56
CA LEU A 14 -8.31 2.45 20.86
C LEU A 14 -8.92 1.29 21.65
N PRO A 15 -9.58 1.57 22.81
CA PRO A 15 -10.28 0.56 23.58
C PRO A 15 -11.42 -0.06 22.75
N THR A 16 -11.52 -1.38 22.87
CA THR A 16 -12.48 -2.26 22.18
C THR A 16 -13.90 -2.02 22.66
N SER A 17 -14.63 -1.06 22.08
CA SER A 17 -16.11 -1.02 22.06
C SER A 17 -16.66 0.27 21.44
N TYR A 18 -16.44 0.47 20.14
CA TYR A 18 -17.32 1.35 19.35
C TYR A 18 -17.54 0.73 17.97
N ALA A 19 -18.80 0.59 17.58
CA ALA A 19 -19.18 0.30 16.20
C ALA A 19 -18.55 1.36 15.30
N LEU A 20 -17.91 0.93 14.22
CA LEU A 20 -17.20 1.81 13.30
C LEU A 20 -18.23 2.58 12.45
N GLU A 21 -18.82 3.65 12.98
CA GLU A 21 -19.51 4.64 12.15
C GLU A 21 -18.45 5.40 11.36
N ILE A 22 -18.31 5.07 10.08
CA ILE A 22 -17.49 5.84 9.15
C ILE A 22 -18.21 7.16 8.92
N ASP A 23 -17.72 8.23 9.54
CA ASP A 23 -18.20 9.58 9.29
C ASP A 23 -18.04 9.89 7.79
N PRO A 24 -19.13 10.19 7.06
CA PRO A 24 -19.10 10.47 5.62
C PRO A 24 -18.20 11.66 5.28
N SER A 25 -17.87 12.53 6.24
CA SER A 25 -16.91 13.63 6.07
C SER A 25 -15.47 13.14 5.81
N ILE A 26 -15.11 11.95 6.30
CA ILE A 26 -13.78 11.35 6.11
C ILE A 26 -13.63 10.82 4.67
N VAL A 27 -14.69 10.21 4.14
CA VAL A 27 -14.75 9.76 2.73
C VAL A 27 -14.78 10.97 1.79
N ALA A 28 -15.51 12.02 2.16
CA ALA A 28 -15.53 13.28 1.42
C ALA A 28 -14.15 13.95 1.41
N SER A 29 -13.42 13.94 2.53
CA SER A 29 -12.07 14.53 2.62
C SER A 29 -11.05 13.77 1.75
N ALA A 30 -11.13 12.44 1.71
CA ALA A 30 -10.30 11.62 0.80
C ALA A 30 -10.63 11.90 -0.68
N ALA A 31 -11.92 12.05 -1.02
CA ALA A 31 -12.37 12.39 -2.37
C ALA A 31 -11.93 13.81 -2.81
N VAL A 32 -11.92 14.78 -1.89
CA VAL A 32 -11.45 16.16 -2.15
C VAL A 32 -9.95 16.21 -2.41
N HIS A 33 -9.14 15.39 -1.73
CA HIS A 33 -7.69 15.31 -1.99
C HIS A 33 -7.38 14.66 -3.35
N THR A 34 -8.19 13.69 -3.80
CA THR A 34 -8.07 13.12 -5.15
C THR A 34 -8.57 14.07 -6.25
N ALA A 35 -9.62 14.85 -5.98
CA ALA A 35 -10.15 15.84 -6.92
C ALA A 35 -9.19 17.04 -7.08
N GLY A 36 -8.56 17.48 -5.99
CA GLY A 36 -7.53 18.53 -6.03
C GLY A 36 -6.27 18.13 -6.81
N ALA A 37 -5.90 16.84 -6.80
CA ALA A 37 -4.81 16.31 -7.61
C ALA A 37 -5.15 16.27 -9.12
N HIS A 38 -6.41 16.04 -9.47
CA HIS A 38 -6.87 16.06 -10.87
C HIS A 38 -6.95 17.48 -11.44
N LEU A 39 -7.48 18.43 -10.66
CA LEU A 39 -7.56 19.85 -11.03
C LEU A 39 -6.18 20.52 -11.15
N SER A 40 -5.22 20.12 -10.30
CA SER A 40 -3.83 20.59 -10.42
C SER A 40 -3.10 20.00 -11.63
N ALA A 41 -3.52 18.82 -12.11
CA ALA A 41 -2.95 18.21 -13.32
C ALA A 41 -3.51 18.87 -14.59
N GLU A 42 -4.81 19.17 -14.64
CA GLU A 42 -5.44 19.85 -15.79
C GLU A 42 -4.96 21.30 -15.94
N GLY A 43 -4.78 22.04 -14.83
CA GLY A 43 -4.21 23.40 -14.85
C GLY A 43 -2.74 23.45 -15.30
N ALA A 44 -1.95 22.41 -14.99
CA ALA A 44 -0.56 22.31 -15.40
C ALA A 44 -0.40 21.91 -16.89
N VAL A 45 -1.31 21.08 -17.42
CA VAL A 45 -1.31 20.65 -18.83
C VAL A 45 -1.76 21.77 -19.77
N ALA A 46 -2.65 22.67 -19.32
CA ALA A 46 -3.09 23.83 -20.11
C ALA A 46 -2.01 24.92 -20.25
N MET A 47 -1.10 25.06 -19.29
CA MET A 47 -0.02 26.07 -19.31
C MET A 47 1.27 25.59 -20.01
N ALA A 48 1.45 24.28 -20.19
CA ALA A 48 2.70 23.69 -20.70
C ALA A 48 2.77 23.58 -22.24
N LYS A 49 1.69 23.91 -22.97
CA LYS A 49 1.60 23.59 -24.41
C LYS A 49 2.16 24.65 -25.37
N GLY A 50 2.92 25.65 -24.90
CA GLY A 50 3.41 26.70 -25.83
C GLY A 50 4.52 27.64 -25.35
N ALA A 51 5.11 27.45 -24.16
CA ALA A 51 6.29 28.21 -23.75
C ALA A 51 7.51 27.29 -23.80
N GLU A 52 8.47 27.59 -24.68
CA GLU A 52 9.80 26.97 -24.57
C GLU A 52 10.37 27.28 -23.18
N LEU A 53 10.60 26.25 -22.38
CA LEU A 53 11.24 26.42 -21.07
C LEU A 53 12.67 26.91 -21.28
N SER A 54 13.08 27.91 -20.51
CA SER A 54 14.47 28.36 -20.49
C SER A 54 15.39 27.22 -20.05
N SER A 55 16.64 27.24 -20.49
CA SER A 55 17.65 26.26 -20.05
C SER A 55 17.83 26.26 -18.53
N GLU A 56 17.69 27.43 -17.89
CA GLU A 56 17.74 27.60 -16.45
C GLU A 56 16.55 26.91 -15.75
N ASP A 57 15.34 27.05 -16.30
CA ASP A 57 14.15 26.37 -15.77
C ASP A 57 14.24 24.86 -15.89
N VAL A 58 14.74 24.36 -17.03
CA VAL A 58 14.99 22.93 -17.23
C VAL A 58 15.99 22.41 -16.19
N ALA A 59 17.12 23.11 -16.00
CA ALA A 59 18.13 22.73 -15.01
C ALA A 59 17.57 22.73 -13.57
N ARG A 60 16.78 23.74 -13.20
CA ARG A 60 16.11 23.85 -11.90
C ARG A 60 15.12 22.71 -11.66
N LEU A 61 14.33 22.34 -12.68
CA LEU A 61 13.38 21.23 -12.59
C LEU A 61 14.09 19.88 -12.49
N LEU A 62 15.20 19.68 -13.21
CA LEU A 62 16.02 18.48 -13.09
C LEU A 62 16.68 18.35 -11.71
N ASP A 63 17.15 19.45 -11.10
CA ASP A 63 17.63 19.43 -9.72
C ASP A 63 16.52 19.06 -8.72
N LYS A 64 15.33 19.66 -8.88
CA LYS A 64 14.15 19.29 -8.08
C LYS A 64 13.80 17.81 -8.25
N ARG A 65 13.81 17.31 -9.49
CA ARG A 65 13.58 15.89 -9.81
C ARG A 65 14.57 15.01 -9.08
N ARG A 66 15.86 15.35 -9.10
CA ARG A 66 16.93 14.60 -8.42
C ARG A 66 16.70 14.53 -6.91
N LYS A 67 16.32 15.65 -6.28
CA LYS A 67 16.03 15.70 -4.83
C LYS A 67 14.83 14.82 -4.46
N ILE A 68 13.72 14.95 -5.18
CA ILE A 68 12.53 14.12 -4.99
C ILE A 68 12.85 12.65 -5.28
N GLY A 69 13.61 12.37 -6.34
CA GLY A 69 14.02 11.01 -6.73
C GLY A 69 14.81 10.30 -5.65
N LYS A 70 15.74 10.99 -4.97
CA LYS A 70 16.45 10.42 -3.81
C LYS A 70 15.52 10.08 -2.66
N ALA A 71 14.59 10.98 -2.31
CA ALA A 71 13.61 10.72 -1.25
C ALA A 71 12.68 9.55 -1.61
N HIS A 72 12.17 9.54 -2.84
CA HIS A 72 11.33 8.47 -3.38
C HIS A 72 12.06 7.12 -3.37
N GLN A 73 13.34 7.09 -3.73
CA GLN A 73 14.16 5.87 -3.70
C GLN A 73 14.30 5.32 -2.28
N TRP A 74 14.69 6.16 -1.31
CA TRP A 74 14.84 5.72 0.09
C TRP A 74 13.51 5.26 0.70
N LEU A 75 12.43 6.01 0.47
CA LEU A 75 11.11 5.61 0.94
C LEU A 75 10.61 4.34 0.22
N GLY A 76 10.95 4.15 -1.05
CA GLY A 76 10.67 2.93 -1.80
C GLY A 76 11.39 1.71 -1.22
N ILE A 77 12.66 1.84 -0.84
CA ILE A 77 13.41 0.78 -0.15
C ILE A 77 12.78 0.48 1.21
N SER A 78 12.47 1.52 2.00
CA SER A 78 11.77 1.34 3.29
C SER A 78 10.41 0.67 3.13
N THR A 79 9.64 1.05 2.10
CA THR A 79 8.37 0.40 1.75
C THR A 79 8.58 -1.06 1.44
N TRP A 80 9.59 -1.40 0.64
CA TRP A 80 9.91 -2.79 0.31
C TRP A 80 10.27 -3.62 1.54
N ILE A 81 11.07 -3.08 2.47
CA ILE A 81 11.41 -3.74 3.75
C ILE A 81 10.14 -3.97 4.58
N ALA A 82 9.32 -2.93 4.76
CA ALA A 82 8.09 -3.02 5.54
C ALA A 82 7.09 -4.02 4.93
N MET A 83 6.93 -4.01 3.60
CA MET A 83 6.09 -4.96 2.87
C MET A 83 6.62 -6.41 2.99
N THR A 84 7.93 -6.61 3.00
CA THR A 84 8.55 -7.93 3.24
C THR A 84 8.14 -8.45 4.62
N ALA A 85 8.28 -7.62 5.66
CA ALA A 85 7.88 -7.99 7.02
C ALA A 85 6.36 -8.24 7.12
N ALA A 86 5.55 -7.39 6.47
CA ALA A 86 4.09 -7.58 6.42
C ALA A 86 3.69 -8.90 5.75
N SER A 87 4.34 -9.29 4.65
CA SER A 87 4.11 -10.59 4.00
C SER A 87 4.48 -11.76 4.91
N VAL A 88 5.61 -11.69 5.61
CA VAL A 88 6.02 -12.74 6.56
C VAL A 88 5.00 -12.87 7.70
N PHE A 89 4.64 -11.76 8.35
CA PHE A 89 3.69 -11.80 9.47
C PHE A 89 2.27 -12.15 9.02
N GLY A 90 1.84 -11.71 7.83
CA GLY A 90 0.55 -12.11 7.25
C GLY A 90 0.50 -13.61 6.94
N THR A 91 1.61 -14.20 6.51
CA THR A 91 1.73 -15.65 6.29
C THR A 91 1.65 -16.42 7.60
N ILE A 92 2.32 -15.94 8.65
CA ILE A 92 2.25 -16.52 9.99
C ILE A 92 0.82 -16.44 10.53
N GLN A 93 0.15 -15.29 10.38
CA GLN A 93 -1.24 -15.13 10.77
C GLN A 93 -2.16 -16.08 10.00
N TYR A 94 -1.98 -16.19 8.68
CA TYR A 94 -2.74 -17.13 7.85
C TYR A 94 -2.54 -18.59 8.29
N ARG A 95 -1.28 -18.99 8.56
CA ARG A 95 -0.97 -20.30 9.12
C ARG A 95 -1.72 -20.52 10.44
N ASN A 96 -1.60 -19.58 11.38
CA ASN A 96 -2.19 -19.72 12.70
C ASN A 96 -3.71 -19.91 12.64
N LEU A 97 -4.39 -19.09 11.83
CA LEU A 97 -5.85 -19.06 11.74
C LEU A 97 -6.45 -20.12 10.81
N TYR A 98 -5.72 -20.54 9.77
CA TYR A 98 -6.28 -21.37 8.69
C TYR A 98 -5.48 -22.62 8.36
N GLY A 99 -4.31 -22.83 8.99
CA GLY A 99 -3.50 -24.04 8.84
C GLY A 99 -3.17 -24.42 7.39
N PHE A 100 -3.09 -23.45 6.48
CA PHE A 100 -2.97 -23.68 5.03
C PHE A 100 -3.99 -24.66 4.47
N PHE A 101 -5.26 -24.26 4.41
CA PHE A 101 -6.39 -25.05 3.90
C PHE A 101 -6.85 -26.20 4.82
N SER A 102 -6.29 -26.28 6.04
CA SER A 102 -6.73 -27.23 7.06
C SER A 102 -8.18 -26.96 7.50
N PRO A 103 -8.91 -27.99 7.97
CA PRO A 103 -10.18 -27.79 8.68
C PRO A 103 -9.94 -27.01 9.98
N LEU A 104 -10.99 -26.38 10.51
CA LEU A 104 -10.91 -25.46 11.66
C LEU A 104 -10.25 -26.13 12.88
N GLU A 105 -10.63 -27.37 13.14
CA GLU A 105 -10.23 -28.15 14.31
C GLU A 105 -8.73 -28.48 14.31
N ALA A 106 -8.10 -28.49 13.13
CA ALA A 106 -6.69 -28.79 12.94
C ALA A 106 -5.82 -27.52 12.77
N THR A 107 -6.39 -26.33 13.01
CA THR A 107 -5.64 -25.08 12.91
C THR A 107 -4.71 -24.91 14.11
N PRO A 108 -3.52 -24.29 13.95
CA PRO A 108 -2.62 -24.03 15.07
C PRO A 108 -3.23 -23.25 16.23
N CYS A 109 -4.21 -22.38 15.96
CA CYS A 109 -4.96 -21.67 17.00
C CYS A 109 -5.87 -22.60 17.81
N VAL A 110 -6.55 -23.55 17.16
CA VAL A 110 -7.40 -24.51 17.89
C VAL A 110 -6.55 -25.54 18.65
N GLU A 111 -5.45 -25.99 18.07
CA GLU A 111 -4.58 -27.00 18.66
C GLU A 111 -3.57 -26.45 19.69
N GLY A 112 -3.62 -25.17 20.02
CA GLY A 112 -2.74 -24.61 21.05
C GLY A 112 -1.29 -24.34 20.62
N ARG A 113 -0.97 -24.38 19.31
CA ARG A 113 0.40 -24.26 18.75
C ARG A 113 0.63 -23.06 17.82
N ALA A 114 -0.03 -21.94 18.09
CA ALA A 114 0.12 -20.71 17.33
C ALA A 114 1.53 -20.09 17.49
N ILE A 115 2.10 -19.61 16.37
CA ILE A 115 3.35 -18.84 16.40
C ILE A 115 3.03 -17.46 17.00
N PHE A 116 3.90 -16.96 17.89
CA PHE A 116 3.67 -15.79 18.75
C PHE A 116 2.63 -16.01 19.87
N GLY A 117 2.33 -17.27 20.21
CA GLY A 117 1.44 -17.61 21.31
C GLY A 117 -0.05 -17.52 20.95
N GLN A 118 -0.91 -17.95 21.88
CA GLN A 118 -2.36 -18.01 21.66
C GLN A 118 -3.04 -16.65 21.62
N ASP A 119 -2.41 -15.62 22.17
CA ASP A 119 -2.88 -14.24 22.06
C ASP A 119 -2.93 -13.75 20.60
N ALA A 120 -2.13 -14.36 19.71
CA ALA A 120 -2.16 -14.07 18.27
C ALA A 120 -3.40 -14.64 17.54
N CYS A 121 -4.24 -15.42 18.21
CA CYS A 121 -5.44 -16.04 17.64
C CYS A 121 -6.72 -15.21 17.86
N ILE A 122 -6.65 -14.25 18.77
CA ILE A 122 -7.77 -13.41 19.20
C ILE A 122 -7.51 -11.98 18.71
N GLY A 123 -8.57 -11.31 18.24
CA GLY A 123 -8.49 -9.93 17.79
C GLY A 123 -7.57 -9.72 16.57
N ARG A 124 -6.85 -8.58 16.56
CA ARG A 124 -5.96 -8.15 15.48
C ARG A 124 -4.50 -8.42 15.88
N PRO A 125 -3.78 -9.33 15.21
CA PRO A 125 -2.39 -9.61 15.54
C PRO A 125 -1.51 -8.37 15.37
N VAL A 126 -0.79 -8.02 16.43
CA VAL A 126 0.01 -6.79 16.51
C VAL A 126 1.10 -6.77 15.44
N SER A 127 1.85 -7.87 15.26
CA SER A 127 2.98 -7.91 14.34
C SER A 127 2.61 -7.62 12.88
N HIS A 128 1.55 -8.26 12.37
CA HIS A 128 1.06 -8.01 11.02
C HIS A 128 0.43 -6.61 10.92
N THR A 129 -0.38 -6.20 11.90
CA THR A 129 -1.06 -4.91 11.88
C THR A 129 -0.07 -3.74 11.88
N THR A 130 0.95 -3.78 12.74
CA THR A 130 1.98 -2.73 12.81
C THR A 130 2.78 -2.63 11.52
N THR A 131 3.16 -3.76 10.92
CA THR A 131 3.93 -3.75 9.67
C THR A 131 3.12 -3.29 8.47
N VAL A 132 1.83 -3.64 8.40
CA VAL A 132 0.92 -3.12 7.37
C VAL A 132 0.66 -1.61 7.55
N ALA A 133 0.50 -1.13 8.78
CA ALA A 133 0.32 0.30 9.06
C ALA A 133 1.54 1.13 8.62
N LEU A 134 2.74 0.69 9.03
CA LEU A 134 3.99 1.34 8.62
C LEU A 134 4.21 1.24 7.11
N GLY A 135 4.03 0.04 6.54
CA GLY A 135 4.18 -0.22 5.11
C GLY A 135 3.22 0.62 4.28
N GLY A 136 1.96 0.77 4.71
CA GLY A 136 0.97 1.63 4.08
C GLY A 136 1.38 3.09 4.07
N ALA A 137 1.79 3.64 5.21
CA ALA A 137 2.24 5.02 5.31
C ALA A 137 3.43 5.31 4.38
N LEU A 138 4.43 4.43 4.38
CA LEU A 138 5.60 4.51 3.50
C LEU A 138 5.19 4.40 2.03
N TYR A 139 4.33 3.43 1.70
CA TYR A 139 3.86 3.19 0.34
C TYR A 139 3.12 4.40 -0.23
N PHE A 140 2.11 4.92 0.48
CA PHE A 140 1.30 6.04 -0.01
C PHE A 140 2.11 7.33 -0.11
N THR A 141 3.06 7.55 0.80
CA THR A 141 4.01 8.67 0.69
C THR A 141 4.91 8.53 -0.54
N THR A 142 5.48 7.35 -0.75
CA THR A 142 6.33 7.05 -1.93
C THR A 142 5.54 7.22 -3.24
N PHE A 143 4.31 6.71 -3.26
CA PHE A 143 3.38 6.82 -4.38
C PHE A 143 3.03 8.29 -4.67
N GLY A 144 2.71 9.09 -3.66
CA GLY A 144 2.44 10.53 -3.80
C GLY A 144 3.64 11.30 -4.36
N LEU A 145 4.85 11.04 -3.85
CA LEU A 145 6.08 11.65 -4.38
C LEU A 145 6.31 11.34 -5.86
N SER A 146 5.80 10.20 -6.37
CA SER A 146 5.94 9.85 -7.79
C SER A 146 5.20 10.81 -8.72
N PHE A 147 4.14 11.49 -8.26
CA PHE A 147 3.41 12.50 -9.04
C PHE A 147 4.02 13.89 -8.93
N ALA A 148 4.70 14.17 -7.82
CA ALA A 148 5.39 15.44 -7.61
C ALA A 148 6.72 15.56 -8.39
N MET A 149 7.14 14.49 -9.06
CA MET A 149 8.42 14.41 -9.78
C MET A 149 8.32 15.10 -11.16
N PRO A 150 8.97 16.25 -11.39
CA PRO A 150 8.85 16.99 -12.64
C PRO A 150 9.55 16.28 -13.80
N ASP A 151 8.99 16.37 -15.00
CA ASP A 151 9.51 15.74 -16.23
C ASP A 151 9.64 16.74 -17.40
N PRO A 152 10.59 17.70 -17.30
CA PRO A 152 10.65 18.82 -18.24
C PRO A 152 11.10 18.44 -19.66
N ILE A 153 11.63 17.24 -19.85
CA ILE A 153 12.25 16.80 -21.12
C ILE A 153 11.71 15.44 -21.60
N GLY A 154 10.59 14.97 -21.04
CA GLY A 154 10.01 13.68 -21.41
C GLY A 154 10.98 12.52 -21.21
N LEU A 155 11.48 12.31 -20.00
CA LEU A 155 12.48 11.26 -19.71
C LEU A 155 12.00 9.84 -20.00
N ASP A 156 10.69 9.65 -20.14
CA ASP A 156 10.07 8.40 -20.57
C ASP A 156 9.69 8.38 -22.06
N GLU A 157 10.11 9.35 -22.85
CA GLU A 157 9.92 9.42 -24.29
C GLU A 157 11.14 8.85 -25.06
N GLY A 158 10.89 8.36 -26.27
CA GLY A 158 11.93 7.78 -27.15
C GLY A 158 12.34 6.33 -26.84
N ASP A 159 13.39 5.88 -27.53
CA ASP A 159 13.82 4.48 -27.60
C ASP A 159 15.08 4.15 -26.79
N SER A 160 15.47 5.02 -25.86
CA SER A 160 16.58 4.72 -24.96
C SER A 160 16.21 3.62 -23.95
N LYS A 161 17.22 2.89 -23.45
CA LYS A 161 17.03 1.88 -22.40
C LYS A 161 16.52 2.50 -21.10
N SER A 162 16.89 3.75 -20.78
CA SER A 162 16.38 4.49 -19.62
C SER A 162 14.91 4.86 -19.79
N ALA A 163 14.51 5.38 -20.95
CA ALA A 163 13.12 5.73 -21.22
C ALA A 163 12.20 4.51 -21.15
N ARG A 164 12.60 3.38 -21.74
CA ARG A 164 11.84 2.11 -21.61
C ARG A 164 11.68 1.65 -20.16
N ARG A 165 12.75 1.70 -19.36
CA ARG A 165 12.69 1.35 -17.92
C ARG A 165 11.75 2.27 -17.16
N LEU A 166 11.82 3.57 -17.40
CA LEU A 166 10.94 4.54 -16.75
C LEU A 166 9.47 4.34 -17.14
N ARG A 167 9.16 4.08 -18.42
CA ARG A 167 7.80 3.69 -18.85
C ARG A 167 7.31 2.45 -18.14
N GLN A 168 8.16 1.42 -18.05
CA GLN A 168 7.81 0.18 -17.35
C GLN A 168 7.56 0.42 -15.86
N HIS A 169 8.39 1.23 -15.20
CA HIS A 169 8.19 1.61 -13.79
C HIS A 169 6.87 2.37 -13.59
N LYS A 170 6.55 3.34 -14.46
CA LYS A 170 5.26 4.08 -14.46
C LYS A 170 4.06 3.15 -14.69
N ARG A 171 4.19 2.08 -15.48
CA ARG A 171 3.14 1.05 -15.68
C ARG A 171 2.98 0.15 -14.46
N LEU A 172 4.09 -0.38 -13.92
CA LEU A 172 4.09 -1.22 -12.73
C LEU A 172 3.53 -0.48 -11.50
N ARG A 173 3.68 0.84 -11.46
CA ARG A 173 3.04 1.71 -10.45
C ARG A 173 1.54 1.47 -10.31
N TRP A 174 0.83 1.34 -11.44
CA TRP A 174 -0.60 1.10 -11.43
C TRP A 174 -0.95 -0.34 -11.06
N ALA A 175 -0.13 -1.31 -11.50
CA ALA A 175 -0.32 -2.71 -11.14
C ALA A 175 -0.23 -2.91 -9.62
N HIS A 176 0.83 -2.41 -8.98
CA HIS A 176 0.97 -2.56 -7.53
C HIS A 176 -0.01 -1.66 -6.75
N LEU A 177 -0.49 -0.54 -7.29
CA LEU A 177 -1.59 0.22 -6.69
C LEU A 177 -2.90 -0.57 -6.65
N GLY A 178 -3.28 -1.18 -7.78
CA GLY A 178 -4.47 -2.03 -7.83
C GLY A 178 -4.38 -3.19 -6.84
N GLY A 179 -3.21 -3.81 -6.74
CA GLY A 179 -2.92 -4.84 -5.74
C GLY A 179 -3.04 -4.35 -4.29
N MET A 180 -2.53 -3.15 -3.96
CA MET A 180 -2.69 -2.55 -2.64
C MET A 180 -4.15 -2.27 -2.29
N ALA A 181 -4.92 -1.72 -3.23
CA ALA A 181 -6.36 -1.46 -3.05
C ALA A 181 -7.13 -2.77 -2.79
N ALA A 182 -6.87 -3.81 -3.59
CA ALA A 182 -7.49 -5.12 -3.41
C ALA A 182 -7.13 -5.74 -2.05
N GLN A 183 -5.87 -5.64 -1.61
CA GLN A 183 -5.47 -6.10 -0.28
C GLN A 183 -6.22 -5.37 0.84
N ILE A 184 -6.33 -4.04 0.78
CA ILE A 184 -7.05 -3.26 1.79
C ILE A 184 -8.50 -3.74 1.91
N LEU A 185 -9.20 -3.89 0.78
CA LEU A 185 -10.58 -4.37 0.76
C LEU A 185 -10.70 -5.78 1.34
N LEU A 186 -9.87 -6.73 0.87
CA LEU A 186 -9.88 -8.11 1.36
C LEU A 186 -9.50 -8.20 2.85
N GLY A 187 -8.60 -7.34 3.32
CA GLY A 187 -8.19 -7.25 4.72
C GLY A 187 -9.32 -6.73 5.60
N ILE A 188 -10.05 -5.70 5.15
CA ILE A 188 -11.25 -5.18 5.84
C ILE A 188 -12.32 -6.27 5.93
N LEU A 189 -12.61 -6.97 4.83
CA LEU A 189 -13.58 -8.06 4.81
C LEU A 189 -13.18 -9.19 5.78
N SER A 190 -11.92 -9.61 5.74
CA SER A 190 -11.43 -10.70 6.61
C SER A 190 -11.38 -10.29 8.09
N ALA A 191 -11.06 -9.03 8.41
CA ALA A 191 -10.93 -8.56 9.79
C ALA A 191 -12.27 -8.23 10.45
N ASN A 192 -13.32 -8.01 9.65
CA ASN A 192 -14.66 -7.64 10.13
C ASN A 192 -15.72 -8.65 9.66
N GLY A 193 -15.34 -9.92 9.44
CA GLY A 193 -16.21 -10.96 8.90
C GLY A 193 -17.55 -11.06 9.62
N ASP A 194 -17.54 -11.01 10.97
CA ASP A 194 -18.77 -11.07 11.78
C ASP A 194 -19.76 -9.93 11.43
N ALA A 195 -19.27 -8.72 11.14
CA ALA A 195 -20.10 -7.59 10.73
C ALA A 195 -20.72 -7.78 9.33
N PHE A 196 -20.15 -8.68 8.52
CA PHE A 196 -20.66 -9.08 7.22
C PHE A 196 -21.39 -10.44 7.25
N GLY A 197 -21.69 -10.98 8.43
CA GLY A 197 -22.36 -12.27 8.59
C GLY A 197 -21.49 -13.47 8.21
N LEU A 198 -20.17 -13.31 8.25
CA LEU A 198 -19.18 -14.35 7.98
C LEU A 198 -18.40 -14.63 9.27
N SER A 199 -18.92 -15.53 10.11
CA SER A 199 -18.23 -15.91 11.35
C SER A 199 -17.26 -17.06 11.12
N ARG A 200 -16.18 -17.13 11.91
CA ARG A 200 -15.22 -18.25 11.81
C ARG A 200 -15.81 -19.60 12.21
N SER A 201 -16.79 -19.62 13.11
CA SER A 201 -17.45 -20.85 13.55
C SER A 201 -18.44 -21.40 12.53
N GLU A 202 -19.12 -20.53 11.78
CA GLU A 202 -20.20 -20.95 10.86
C GLU A 202 -19.77 -20.92 9.39
N ASN A 203 -18.86 -20.01 9.02
CA ASN A 203 -18.45 -19.76 7.64
C ASN A 203 -16.94 -19.88 7.44
N TYR A 204 -16.30 -20.78 8.19
CA TYR A 204 -14.85 -20.99 8.17
C TYR A 204 -14.25 -21.09 6.76
N ARG A 205 -14.85 -21.91 5.87
CA ARG A 205 -14.35 -22.10 4.51
C ARG A 205 -14.45 -20.85 3.64
N ALA A 206 -15.51 -20.05 3.81
CA ALA A 206 -15.66 -18.80 3.08
C ALA A 206 -14.60 -17.78 3.52
N LEU A 207 -14.40 -17.63 4.84
CA LEU A 207 -13.35 -16.77 5.39
C LEU A 207 -11.95 -17.25 5.02
N GLN A 208 -11.70 -18.55 5.03
CA GLN A 208 -10.45 -19.15 4.55
C GLN A 208 -10.21 -18.80 3.08
N GLY A 209 -11.26 -18.83 2.24
CA GLY A 209 -11.18 -18.40 0.85
C GLY A 209 -10.80 -16.92 0.71
N ILE A 210 -11.46 -16.02 1.46
CA ILE A 210 -11.14 -14.59 1.45
C ILE A 210 -9.71 -14.32 1.94
N ALA A 211 -9.30 -14.97 3.03
CA ALA A 211 -7.95 -14.85 3.58
C ALA A 211 -6.89 -15.41 2.63
N THR A 212 -7.19 -16.49 1.90
CA THR A 212 -6.33 -17.03 0.85
C THR A 212 -6.16 -16.00 -0.28
N ALA A 213 -7.27 -15.43 -0.75
CA ALA A 213 -7.24 -14.40 -1.79
C ALA A 213 -6.42 -13.19 -1.32
N HIS A 214 -6.60 -12.74 -0.09
CA HIS A 214 -5.82 -11.66 0.51
C HIS A 214 -4.31 -11.97 0.50
N LEU A 215 -3.93 -13.17 0.93
CA LEU A 215 -2.53 -13.62 0.96
C LEU A 215 -1.92 -13.67 -0.45
N LEU A 216 -2.62 -14.25 -1.43
CA LEU A 216 -2.14 -14.37 -2.81
C LEU A 216 -2.03 -13.01 -3.51
N VAL A 217 -3.02 -12.14 -3.36
CA VAL A 217 -2.96 -10.77 -3.86
C VAL A 217 -1.82 -10.01 -3.17
N GLY A 218 -1.58 -10.26 -1.89
CA GLY A 218 -0.43 -9.74 -1.16
C GLY A 218 0.91 -10.12 -1.78
N TYR A 219 1.12 -11.41 -2.06
CA TYR A 219 2.34 -11.86 -2.74
C TYR A 219 2.49 -11.29 -4.15
N ALA A 220 1.41 -11.24 -4.94
CA ALA A 220 1.44 -10.65 -6.27
C ALA A 220 1.78 -9.14 -6.23
N THR A 221 1.22 -8.42 -5.27
CA THR A 221 1.51 -6.99 -5.07
C THR A 221 2.95 -6.77 -4.62
N TYR A 222 3.43 -7.59 -3.68
CA TYR A 222 4.82 -7.55 -3.24
C TYR A 222 5.81 -7.85 -4.38
N ALA A 223 5.51 -8.86 -5.22
CA ALA A 223 6.33 -9.20 -6.38
C ALA A 223 6.36 -8.07 -7.42
N THR A 224 5.22 -7.47 -7.73
CA THR A 224 5.13 -6.33 -8.66
C THR A 224 5.84 -5.09 -8.14
N LEU A 225 5.72 -4.78 -6.84
CA LEU A 225 6.49 -3.72 -6.18
C LEU A 225 8.00 -3.98 -6.25
N THR A 226 8.41 -5.21 -5.93
CA THR A 226 9.82 -5.63 -5.98
C THR A 226 10.38 -5.49 -7.40
N TRP A 227 9.63 -5.93 -8.41
CA TRP A 227 10.02 -5.77 -9.81
C TRP A 227 10.13 -4.29 -10.19
N SER A 228 9.16 -3.46 -9.79
CA SER A 228 9.15 -2.02 -10.04
C SER A 228 10.41 -1.32 -9.50
N GLY A 229 10.86 -1.70 -8.30
CA GLY A 229 12.12 -1.21 -7.73
C GLY A 229 13.36 -1.76 -8.42
N ALA A 230 13.39 -3.06 -8.71
CA ALA A 230 14.55 -3.75 -9.27
C ALA A 230 14.97 -3.22 -10.65
N ILE A 231 14.02 -2.78 -11.49
CA ILE A 231 14.34 -2.20 -12.81
C ILE A 231 14.97 -0.80 -12.73
N MET A 232 14.90 -0.13 -11.59
CA MET A 232 15.47 1.20 -11.37
C MET A 232 16.85 1.18 -10.68
N LEU A 233 17.26 0.04 -10.12
CA LEU A 233 18.57 -0.17 -9.48
C LEU A 233 19.61 -0.78 -10.42
N LYS A 234 19.17 -1.35 -11.54
CA LYS A 234 20.01 -1.84 -12.66
C LYS A 234 20.16 -0.75 -13.69
#